data_AF-A0A938S7T5-F1
#
_entry.id   AF-A0A938S7T5-F1
#
_cell.length_a   1.000
_cell.length_b   1.000
_cell.length_c   1.000
_cell.angle_alpha   90.00
_cell.angle_beta   90.00
_cell.angle_gamma   90.00
#
_symmetry.space_group_name_H-M   'P 1'
#
loop_
_entity.id
_entity.type
_entity.pdbx_description
1 polymer ?
#
loop_
_entity_poly.entity_id
_entity_poly.type
_entity_poly.pdbx_seq_one_letter_code
_entity_poly.pdbx_strand_id
1 'polypeptide(L)'
;MPLTTNLWEYVDADVRERGRRYFQHGAVRIADGDEEFVQAVVTGTHEYEVELQREEGAVAASCTCPYYADNVRMCKHIWATLLACEARGLLTGDGRDPSLLQPGEDPAFERAHAEGEDMFDDRRAWPALFAQSSRGVQYPARPQKAKRTATWKHCLSTLRRALGEEAQQRPEPWPPGREILYVVDAQRTLLDGGRHGLAMELFQRDRKRNGRWSKPRPARPSFEQVSQLPDAADRQVLTALEGTDQYYNKWSYGDHAAMQGRHWIHRALGEWLLPAMCRTGRCYWRPDNVETELLPLQWDEGEPWDFRLKVSPGQWGGPYVITGYLQRGEQTMPLSEPHLLLADAWVLYEDRVARLRDFDSFPWISLLRDQASVSVPAKEAPTLLAELFNMPQSPPLDLPDELKVEQVSVAPRPQLRVHPPKEDDRMWLPYPEWLRGTLSFDYDGVIVSQDRKSRAIYQAERRRVILRDAPAEQAALALLTQVGFRQNRQRREDDGELLLAPRNLPRAVRTLLQAGWRVEAEGKLYRQPGAFRIEVSSGIDWFELRGAVEFGDTVAKLPDLLAALKRGDTMVQLGDGSFGLLPEEWLKKYGLLVGLGNQQEDHLRFSKTQVGLLDAMLAS
;
A
#
# COMPACT_ATOMS: atom_id res chain seq x y z
N MET A 1 20.95 23.66 -29.27
CA MET A 1 21.66 23.66 -27.97
C MET A 1 21.91 22.21 -27.58
N PRO A 2 22.81 21.88 -26.62
CA PRO A 2 23.03 20.48 -26.24
C PRO A 2 21.70 19.81 -25.84
N LEU A 3 21.40 18.62 -26.38
CA LEU A 3 20.20 17.81 -26.12
C LEU A 3 19.84 17.77 -24.61
N THR A 4 20.84 17.62 -23.76
CA THR A 4 20.68 17.55 -22.31
C THR A 4 20.42 18.91 -21.64
N THR A 5 20.77 20.01 -22.28
CA THR A 5 20.48 21.38 -21.79
C THR A 5 19.01 21.75 -21.91
N ASN A 6 18.24 21.10 -22.78
CA ASN A 6 16.80 21.37 -22.89
C ASN A 6 15.94 20.38 -22.09
N LEU A 7 16.47 19.19 -21.81
CA LEU A 7 15.72 18.11 -21.17
C LEU A 7 16.02 17.94 -19.67
N TRP A 8 16.90 18.76 -19.10
CA TRP A 8 17.38 18.57 -17.72
C TRP A 8 16.31 18.76 -16.64
N GLU A 9 15.27 19.55 -16.89
CA GLU A 9 14.21 19.82 -15.90
C GLU A 9 13.33 18.59 -15.64
N TYR A 10 13.30 17.65 -16.59
CA TYR A 10 12.54 16.39 -16.48
C TYR A 10 13.28 15.29 -15.72
N VAL A 11 14.51 15.56 -15.28
CA VAL A 11 15.35 14.60 -14.56
C VAL A 11 15.87 15.25 -13.28
N ASP A 12 15.52 14.68 -12.13
CA ASP A 12 15.92 15.18 -10.82
C ASP A 12 17.45 15.37 -10.73
N ALA A 13 17.89 16.41 -10.00
CA ALA A 13 19.30 16.82 -9.98
C ALA A 13 20.26 15.70 -9.51
N ASP A 14 19.84 14.88 -8.55
CA ASP A 14 20.60 13.72 -8.07
C ASP A 14 20.66 12.57 -9.10
N VAL A 15 19.61 12.41 -9.91
CA VAL A 15 19.55 11.42 -11.00
C VAL A 15 20.47 11.85 -12.13
N ARG A 16 20.49 13.16 -12.47
CA ARG A 16 21.39 13.72 -13.49
C ARG A 16 22.85 13.55 -13.13
N GLU A 17 23.22 13.85 -11.89
CA GLU A 17 24.60 13.69 -11.40
C GLU A 17 25.04 12.22 -11.46
N ARG A 18 24.16 11.28 -11.07
CA ARG A 18 24.43 9.86 -11.21
C ARG A 18 24.58 9.45 -12.68
N GLY A 19 23.69 9.87 -13.57
CA GLY A 19 23.79 9.54 -14.99
C GLY A 19 25.06 10.09 -15.65
N ARG A 20 25.51 11.29 -15.23
CA ARG A 20 26.78 11.88 -15.68
C ARG A 20 27.98 10.98 -15.33
N ARG A 21 27.98 10.36 -14.15
CA ARG A 21 29.04 9.42 -13.73
C ARG A 21 29.06 8.15 -14.59
N TYR A 22 27.88 7.59 -14.91
CA TYR A 22 27.79 6.42 -15.82
C TYR A 22 28.35 6.75 -17.21
N PHE A 23 28.01 7.92 -17.75
CA PHE A 23 28.55 8.39 -19.02
C PHE A 23 30.08 8.58 -18.95
N GLN A 24 30.60 9.26 -17.91
CA GLN A 24 32.04 9.51 -17.73
C GLN A 24 32.86 8.22 -17.56
N HIS A 25 32.28 7.19 -16.94
CA HIS A 25 32.92 5.89 -16.78
C HIS A 25 32.83 4.99 -18.02
N GLY A 26 32.22 5.47 -19.11
CA GLY A 26 32.06 4.69 -20.34
C GLY A 26 31.10 3.51 -20.21
N ALA A 27 30.16 3.58 -19.26
CA ALA A 27 29.20 2.51 -18.98
C ALA A 27 28.06 2.41 -20.03
N VAL A 28 28.00 3.34 -20.99
CA VAL A 28 26.96 3.40 -22.03
C VAL A 28 27.53 2.89 -23.35
N ARG A 29 26.93 1.83 -23.88
CA ARG A 29 27.22 1.27 -25.20
C ARG A 29 26.00 1.40 -26.09
N ILE A 30 26.04 2.35 -27.04
CA ILE A 30 25.02 2.47 -28.09
C ILE A 30 25.14 1.25 -29.01
N ALA A 31 24.05 0.51 -29.15
CA ALA A 31 23.93 -0.68 -29.98
C ALA A 31 23.50 -0.30 -31.40
N ASP A 32 22.50 0.57 -31.51
CA ASP A 32 22.03 1.17 -32.75
C ASP A 32 21.60 2.62 -32.50
N GLY A 33 21.66 3.48 -33.51
CA GLY A 33 21.14 4.82 -33.37
C GLY A 33 21.44 5.77 -34.52
N ASP A 34 20.48 6.64 -34.79
CA ASP A 34 20.47 7.63 -35.85
C ASP A 34 19.93 8.99 -35.34
N GLU A 35 19.34 9.79 -36.23
CA GLU A 35 18.79 11.10 -35.93
C GLU A 35 17.47 11.02 -35.14
N GLU A 36 16.71 9.93 -35.25
CA GLU A 36 15.36 9.79 -34.69
C GLU A 36 15.28 8.71 -33.61
N PHE A 37 16.15 7.71 -33.62
CA PHE A 37 16.11 6.59 -32.68
C PHE A 37 17.48 6.27 -32.13
N VAL A 38 17.55 5.84 -30.86
CA VAL A 38 18.77 5.30 -30.25
C VAL A 38 18.42 4.13 -29.32
N GLN A 39 19.08 3.00 -29.54
CA GLN A 39 19.09 1.85 -28.65
C GLN A 39 20.46 1.68 -28.00
N ALA A 40 20.50 1.60 -26.67
CA ALA A 40 21.74 1.50 -25.91
C ALA A 40 21.65 0.49 -24.78
N VAL A 41 22.80 -0.08 -24.43
CA VAL A 41 22.98 -0.92 -23.25
C VAL A 41 23.83 -0.15 -22.24
N VAL A 42 23.32 -0.02 -21.02
CA VAL A 42 24.00 0.64 -19.90
C VAL A 42 24.40 -0.39 -18.86
N THR A 43 25.71 -0.53 -18.62
CA THR A 43 26.26 -1.48 -17.65
C THR A 43 26.19 -0.89 -16.23
N GLY A 44 25.37 -1.51 -15.37
CA GLY A 44 25.28 -1.20 -13.94
C GLY A 44 25.51 -2.43 -13.07
N THR A 45 24.58 -2.73 -12.16
CA THR A 45 24.56 -4.02 -11.45
C THR A 45 24.20 -5.20 -12.37
N HIS A 46 23.41 -4.91 -13.39
CA HIS A 46 23.14 -5.75 -14.56
C HIS A 46 23.26 -4.88 -15.81
N GLU A 47 23.13 -5.46 -16.99
CA GLU A 47 22.99 -4.69 -18.23
C GLU A 47 21.53 -4.26 -18.39
N TYR A 48 21.32 -2.96 -18.60
CA TYR A 48 19.99 -2.37 -18.81
C TYR A 48 19.90 -1.82 -20.23
N GLU A 49 18.88 -2.25 -20.94
CA GLU A 49 18.49 -1.70 -22.24
C GLU A 49 17.76 -0.36 -22.05
N VAL A 50 18.13 0.61 -22.89
CA VAL A 50 17.56 1.96 -22.96
C VAL A 50 17.24 2.26 -24.41
N GLU A 51 16.01 2.66 -24.68
CA GLU A 51 15.58 3.14 -25.98
C GLU A 51 15.14 4.60 -25.87
N LEU A 52 15.53 5.39 -26.87
CA LEU A 52 15.16 6.78 -27.00
C LEU A 52 14.61 6.99 -28.40
N GLN A 53 13.37 7.44 -28.50
CA GLN A 53 12.70 7.76 -29.75
C GLN A 53 12.43 9.26 -29.77
N ARG A 54 12.73 9.91 -30.90
CA ARG A 54 12.40 11.29 -31.15
C ARG A 54 10.99 11.36 -31.75
N GLU A 55 10.17 12.20 -31.17
CA GLU A 55 8.83 12.56 -31.63
C GLU A 55 8.76 14.09 -31.75
N GLU A 56 7.82 14.66 -32.52
CA GLU A 56 7.76 16.09 -32.81
C GLU A 56 7.96 17.01 -31.58
N GLY A 57 9.19 17.52 -31.38
CA GLY A 57 9.56 18.37 -30.24
C GLY A 57 9.78 17.65 -28.90
N ALA A 58 9.70 16.33 -28.84
CA ALA A 58 9.87 15.51 -27.64
C ALA A 58 10.85 14.35 -27.83
N VAL A 59 11.32 13.79 -26.72
CA VAL A 59 12.03 12.51 -26.68
C VAL A 59 11.23 11.56 -25.79
N ALA A 60 10.75 10.47 -26.37
CA ALA A 60 10.19 9.33 -25.65
C ALA A 60 11.33 8.41 -25.20
N ALA A 61 11.39 8.09 -23.92
CA ALA A 61 12.48 7.32 -23.33
C ALA A 61 11.98 6.14 -22.50
N SER A 62 12.54 4.96 -22.72
CA SER A 62 12.27 3.74 -21.96
C SER A 62 13.55 3.12 -21.40
N CYS A 63 13.43 2.38 -20.29
CA CYS A 63 14.54 1.66 -19.71
C CYS A 63 14.09 0.42 -18.95
N THR A 64 14.77 -0.70 -19.15
CA THR A 64 14.50 -1.98 -18.48
C THR A 64 14.93 -2.05 -17.00
N CYS A 65 15.31 -0.91 -16.39
CA CYS A 65 15.74 -0.91 -14.99
C CYS A 65 14.54 -0.87 -14.01
N PRO A 66 14.64 -1.51 -12.82
CA PRO A 66 13.52 -1.54 -11.86
C PRO A 66 13.00 -0.15 -11.47
N TYR A 67 13.92 0.84 -11.38
CA TYR A 67 13.53 2.21 -11.06
C TYR A 67 12.56 2.82 -12.08
N TYR A 68 12.75 2.50 -13.37
CA TYR A 68 11.87 2.94 -14.45
C TYR A 68 10.62 2.07 -14.52
N ALA A 69 10.77 0.74 -14.49
CA ALA A 69 9.64 -0.20 -14.58
C ALA A 69 8.60 -0.02 -13.46
N ASP A 70 9.05 0.23 -12.23
CA ASP A 70 8.15 0.33 -11.07
C ASP A 70 7.50 1.71 -10.91
N ASN A 71 8.09 2.77 -11.50
CA ASN A 71 7.70 4.16 -11.20
C ASN A 71 7.44 5.04 -12.44
N VAL A 72 7.78 4.57 -13.64
CA VAL A 72 7.70 5.31 -14.91
C VAL A 72 8.40 6.68 -14.80
N ARG A 73 9.58 6.69 -14.17
CA ARG A 73 10.40 7.90 -13.95
C ARG A 73 11.72 7.85 -14.70
N MET A 74 12.16 9.00 -15.20
CA MET A 74 13.45 9.15 -15.87
C MET A 74 14.59 8.72 -14.96
N CYS A 75 15.30 7.67 -15.37
CA CYS A 75 16.35 7.07 -14.57
C CYS A 75 17.74 7.57 -14.98
N LYS A 76 18.73 7.29 -14.13
CA LYS A 76 20.14 7.63 -14.40
C LYS A 76 20.69 7.00 -15.70
N HIS A 77 20.17 5.84 -16.12
CA HIS A 77 20.58 5.19 -17.37
C HIS A 77 20.08 5.96 -18.61
N ILE A 78 18.82 6.40 -18.63
CA ILE A 78 18.27 7.28 -19.69
C ILE A 78 19.10 8.55 -19.78
N TRP A 79 19.39 9.20 -18.65
CA TRP A 79 20.22 10.41 -18.63
C TRP A 79 21.65 10.17 -19.14
N ALA A 80 22.27 9.05 -18.76
CA ALA A 80 23.59 8.67 -19.26
C ALA A 80 23.58 8.43 -20.77
N THR A 81 22.50 7.82 -21.30
CA THR A 81 22.33 7.62 -22.75
C THR A 81 22.12 8.94 -23.48
N LEU A 82 21.31 9.87 -22.97
CA LEU A 82 21.15 11.21 -23.55
C LEU A 82 22.48 11.97 -23.65
N LEU A 83 23.33 11.89 -22.62
CA LEU A 83 24.69 12.45 -22.65
C LEU A 83 25.57 11.76 -23.72
N ALA A 84 25.43 10.44 -23.88
CA ALA A 84 26.14 9.70 -24.91
C ALA A 84 25.67 10.05 -26.32
N CYS A 85 24.37 10.28 -26.53
CA CYS A 85 23.81 10.76 -27.79
C CYS A 85 24.34 12.15 -28.12
N GLU A 86 24.30 13.07 -27.16
CA GLU A 86 24.82 14.43 -27.32
C GLU A 86 26.31 14.44 -27.69
N ALA A 87 27.12 13.61 -27.02
CA ALA A 87 28.56 13.51 -27.30
C ALA A 87 28.89 12.88 -28.66
N ARG A 88 27.95 12.12 -29.25
CA ARG A 88 28.11 11.43 -30.54
C ARG A 88 27.34 12.07 -31.69
N GLY A 89 26.57 13.12 -31.42
CA GLY A 89 25.72 13.77 -32.42
C GLY A 89 24.56 12.89 -32.90
N LEU A 90 24.02 12.04 -32.02
CA LEU A 90 22.85 11.20 -32.30
C LEU A 90 21.59 11.85 -31.73
N LEU A 91 20.42 11.40 -32.20
CA LEU A 91 19.11 11.89 -31.75
C LEU A 91 18.90 13.39 -32.08
N THR A 92 19.43 13.82 -33.23
CA THR A 92 19.40 15.22 -33.73
C THR A 92 18.10 15.62 -34.42
N GLY A 93 17.27 14.64 -34.81
CA GLY A 93 15.98 14.76 -35.50
C GLY A 93 16.03 15.74 -36.66
N ASP A 94 14.93 16.47 -36.88
CA ASP A 94 14.79 17.53 -37.90
C ASP A 94 15.64 18.81 -37.65
N GLY A 95 16.56 18.77 -36.68
CA GLY A 95 17.37 19.92 -36.27
C GLY A 95 16.70 20.87 -35.28
N ARG A 96 15.44 20.64 -34.86
CA ARG A 96 14.80 21.42 -33.78
C ARG A 96 15.08 20.80 -32.41
N ASP A 97 15.59 21.59 -31.47
CA ASP A 97 15.83 21.13 -30.11
C ASP A 97 14.54 20.58 -29.44
N PRO A 98 14.53 19.36 -28.87
CA PRO A 98 13.37 18.86 -28.14
C PRO A 98 13.21 19.61 -26.80
N SER A 99 11.97 19.89 -26.41
CA SER A 99 11.61 20.63 -25.20
C SER A 99 10.91 19.77 -24.15
N LEU A 100 10.63 18.50 -24.46
CA LEU A 100 9.94 17.55 -23.59
C LEU A 100 10.67 16.21 -23.56
N LEU A 101 10.86 15.65 -22.36
CA LEU A 101 11.31 14.27 -22.15
C LEU A 101 10.15 13.50 -21.50
N GLN A 102 9.62 12.51 -22.20
CA GLN A 102 8.44 11.74 -21.77
C GLN A 102 8.74 10.24 -21.71
N PRO A 103 8.03 9.47 -20.87
CA PRO A 103 8.13 8.02 -20.88
C PRO A 103 7.70 7.45 -22.24
N GLY A 104 8.53 6.59 -22.83
CA GLY A 104 8.17 5.77 -23.99
C GLY A 104 7.52 4.44 -23.58
N GLU A 105 7.03 3.69 -24.55
CA GLU A 105 6.44 2.36 -24.31
C GLU A 105 7.53 1.35 -23.85
N ASP A 106 7.16 0.42 -22.97
CA ASP A 106 8.08 -0.58 -22.43
C ASP A 106 8.45 -1.62 -23.52
N PRO A 107 9.73 -1.82 -23.86
CA PRO A 107 10.16 -2.81 -24.86
C PRO A 107 9.88 -4.28 -24.47
N ALA A 108 9.41 -4.54 -23.24
CA ALA A 108 8.87 -5.83 -22.83
C ALA A 108 7.42 -6.07 -23.31
N PHE A 109 6.66 -5.01 -23.62
CA PHE A 109 5.23 -5.10 -23.94
C PHE A 109 4.96 -5.48 -25.41
N GLU A 110 5.76 -4.98 -26.37
CA GLU A 110 5.63 -5.36 -27.78
C GLU A 110 5.97 -6.84 -28.05
N ARG A 111 6.94 -7.40 -27.33
CA ARG A 111 7.31 -8.82 -27.45
C ARG A 111 6.20 -9.77 -27.00
N ALA A 112 5.31 -9.32 -26.10
CA ALA A 112 4.17 -10.12 -25.63
C ALA A 112 2.97 -10.07 -26.59
N HIS A 113 2.92 -9.09 -27.51
CA HIS A 113 1.78 -8.88 -28.43
C HIS A 113 2.07 -9.26 -29.89
N ALA A 114 3.33 -9.44 -30.29
CA ALA A 114 3.70 -9.89 -31.64
C ALA A 114 3.74 -11.42 -31.81
N GLU A 115 3.83 -12.19 -30.72
CA GLU A 115 3.90 -13.66 -30.74
C GLU A 115 2.68 -14.26 -30.03
N GLY A 116 1.50 -14.02 -30.61
CA GLY A 116 0.30 -14.77 -30.31
C GLY A 116 0.05 -15.81 -31.40
N GLU A 117 0.66 -16.99 -31.27
CA GLU A 117 0.11 -18.31 -31.62
C GLU A 117 1.23 -19.38 -31.48
N ASP A 118 0.94 -20.39 -30.66
CA ASP A 118 1.64 -21.67 -30.50
C ASP A 118 3.07 -21.70 -29.93
N MET A 119 3.20 -22.06 -28.64
CA MET A 119 3.87 -23.29 -28.18
C MET A 119 4.23 -23.23 -26.69
N PHE A 120 3.67 -24.17 -25.92
CA PHE A 120 4.28 -24.65 -24.69
C PHE A 120 5.65 -25.28 -25.02
N ASP A 121 6.65 -24.99 -24.18
CA ASP A 121 7.93 -25.71 -24.02
C ASP A 121 8.99 -25.55 -25.13
N ASP A 122 9.92 -24.59 -25.00
CA ASP A 122 11.35 -24.86 -25.19
C ASP A 122 12.27 -23.74 -24.64
N ARG A 123 13.04 -24.03 -23.58
CA ARG A 123 14.02 -23.10 -22.95
C ARG A 123 15.41 -23.17 -23.61
N ARG A 124 15.53 -23.51 -24.90
CA ARG A 124 16.83 -23.66 -25.59
C ARG A 124 16.77 -23.26 -27.08
N ALA A 125 16.65 -21.98 -27.41
CA ALA A 125 16.76 -21.55 -28.82
C ALA A 125 17.29 -20.12 -29.07
N TRP A 126 18.33 -19.66 -28.37
CA TRP A 126 18.96 -18.35 -28.68
C TRP A 126 20.51 -18.42 -28.81
N PRO A 127 21.02 -19.09 -29.87
CA PRO A 127 22.26 -18.60 -30.49
C PRO A 127 22.30 -18.61 -32.04
N ALA A 128 21.19 -18.81 -32.77
CA ALA A 128 21.24 -19.11 -34.21
C ALA A 128 20.87 -17.94 -35.17
N LEU A 129 20.26 -16.85 -34.71
CA LEU A 129 19.77 -15.78 -35.61
C LEU A 129 20.75 -14.63 -35.88
N PHE A 130 21.90 -14.58 -35.19
CA PHE A 130 22.92 -13.53 -35.40
C PHE A 130 24.02 -13.89 -36.42
N ALA A 131 23.87 -15.00 -37.16
CA ALA A 131 24.92 -15.48 -38.06
C ALA A 131 24.76 -15.04 -39.54
N GLN A 132 23.69 -14.34 -39.93
CA GLN A 132 23.39 -14.09 -41.35
C GLN A 132 22.86 -12.69 -41.68
N SER A 133 23.60 -11.64 -41.31
CA SER A 133 23.47 -10.35 -42.02
C SER A 133 24.67 -9.42 -41.87
N SER A 134 25.89 -9.94 -41.73
CA SER A 134 27.10 -9.15 -41.92
C SER A 134 27.50 -9.11 -43.40
N ARG A 135 26.82 -8.27 -44.20
CA ARG A 135 27.34 -7.84 -45.51
C ARG A 135 27.62 -6.34 -45.47
N GLY A 136 28.90 -6.01 -45.25
CA GLY A 136 29.55 -4.91 -45.96
C GLY A 136 29.47 -3.51 -45.37
N VAL A 137 30.04 -3.29 -44.17
CA VAL A 137 30.70 -2.01 -43.87
C VAL A 137 32.07 -2.30 -43.25
N GLN A 138 33.13 -2.22 -44.06
CA GLN A 138 34.51 -2.30 -43.59
C GLN A 138 34.93 -0.94 -43.02
N TYR A 139 34.99 -0.82 -41.70
CA TYR A 139 35.74 0.27 -41.06
C TYR A 139 37.23 -0.08 -41.04
N PRO A 140 38.15 0.87 -41.33
CA PRO A 140 39.57 0.63 -41.16
C PRO A 140 39.87 0.35 -39.70
N ALA A 141 40.38 -0.85 -39.41
CA ALA A 141 40.74 -1.27 -38.07
C ALA A 141 41.81 -0.33 -37.50
N ARG A 142 41.46 0.45 -36.47
CA ARG A 142 42.49 1.02 -35.58
C ARG A 142 43.29 -0.15 -35.00
N PRO A 143 44.62 -0.09 -34.96
CA PRO A 143 45.42 -1.16 -34.39
C PRO A 143 45.07 -1.27 -32.90
N GLN A 144 44.29 -2.29 -32.55
CA GLN A 144 44.12 -2.70 -31.17
C GLN A 144 45.50 -3.11 -30.68
N LYS A 145 46.12 -2.32 -29.80
CA LYS A 145 47.27 -2.79 -29.04
C LYS A 145 46.81 -4.07 -28.33
N ALA A 146 47.37 -5.20 -28.72
CA ALA A 146 47.11 -6.48 -28.06
C ALA A 146 47.23 -6.29 -26.55
N LYS A 147 46.12 -6.48 -25.82
CA LYS A 147 46.18 -6.58 -24.36
C LYS A 147 47.05 -7.79 -24.07
N ARG A 148 48.33 -7.57 -23.75
CA ARG A 148 49.25 -8.61 -23.29
C ARG A 148 48.51 -9.35 -22.17
N THR A 149 48.28 -10.65 -22.34
CA THR A 149 47.78 -11.50 -21.26
C THR A 149 48.75 -11.34 -20.09
N ALA A 150 48.24 -10.73 -19.01
CA ALA A 150 49.01 -10.58 -17.79
C ALA A 150 49.49 -11.97 -17.38
N THR A 151 50.80 -12.18 -17.32
CA THR A 151 51.34 -13.44 -16.83
C THR A 151 50.90 -13.60 -15.38
N TRP A 152 50.78 -14.84 -14.88
CA TRP A 152 50.44 -15.09 -13.48
C TRP A 152 51.36 -14.32 -12.51
N LYS A 153 52.62 -14.08 -12.91
CA LYS A 153 53.59 -13.23 -12.18
C LYS A 153 53.16 -11.76 -12.11
N HIS A 154 52.63 -11.20 -13.20
CA HIS A 154 52.08 -9.85 -13.23
C HIS A 154 50.81 -9.75 -12.37
N CYS A 155 49.91 -10.73 -12.45
CA CYS A 155 48.74 -10.81 -11.58
C CYS A 155 49.13 -10.86 -10.10
N LEU A 156 50.11 -11.70 -9.73
CA LEU A 156 50.62 -11.76 -8.35
C LEU A 156 51.35 -10.49 -7.93
N SER A 157 52.06 -9.79 -8.82
CA SER A 157 52.68 -8.51 -8.48
C SER A 157 51.65 -7.41 -8.24
N THR A 158 50.59 -7.38 -9.04
CA THR A 158 49.47 -6.46 -8.87
C THR A 158 48.71 -6.78 -7.59
N LEU A 159 48.48 -8.07 -7.31
CA LEU A 159 47.88 -8.53 -6.05
C LEU A 159 48.75 -8.18 -4.84
N ARG A 160 50.07 -8.39 -4.89
CA ARG A 160 50.98 -8.01 -3.79
C ARG A 160 51.01 -6.52 -3.53
N ARG A 161 50.94 -5.71 -4.60
CA ARG A 161 50.85 -4.26 -4.46
C ARG A 161 49.51 -3.85 -3.84
N ALA A 162 48.40 -4.41 -4.31
CA ALA A 162 47.08 -4.18 -3.72
C ALA A 162 47.01 -4.62 -2.25
N LEU A 163 47.52 -5.82 -1.92
CA LEU A 163 47.59 -6.32 -0.55
C LEU A 163 48.54 -5.49 0.34
N GLY A 164 49.62 -4.95 -0.22
CA GLY A 164 50.56 -4.07 0.47
C GLY A 164 49.98 -2.68 0.74
N GLU A 165 49.25 -2.12 -0.23
CA GLU A 165 48.49 -0.88 -0.11
C GLU A 165 47.35 -1.04 0.92
N GLU A 166 46.59 -2.14 0.87
CA GLU A 166 45.58 -2.49 1.88
C GLU A 166 46.20 -2.66 3.28
N ALA A 167 47.35 -3.31 3.41
CA ALA A 167 48.02 -3.49 4.70
C ALA A 167 48.54 -2.17 5.30
N GLN A 168 48.92 -1.20 4.47
CA GLN A 168 49.37 0.13 4.90
C GLN A 168 48.23 1.07 5.29
N GLN A 169 47.02 0.83 4.77
CA GLN A 169 45.86 1.67 5.03
C GLN A 169 45.01 1.20 6.22
N ARG A 170 45.26 0.01 6.78
CA ARG A 170 44.44 -0.54 7.89
C ARG A 170 44.29 0.48 9.04
N PRO A 171 43.04 0.82 9.43
CA PRO A 171 42.77 1.69 10.55
C PRO A 171 43.38 1.10 11.83
N GLU A 172 43.83 1.98 12.72
CA GLU A 172 44.37 1.55 14.00
C GLU A 172 43.35 0.67 14.75
N PRO A 173 43.81 -0.42 15.40
CA PRO A 173 42.95 -1.32 16.14
C PRO A 173 42.23 -0.59 17.27
N TRP A 174 41.06 -1.09 17.67
CA TRP A 174 40.29 -0.49 18.75
C TRP A 174 41.10 -0.42 20.06
N PRO A 175 41.31 0.77 20.66
CA PRO A 175 42.17 0.88 21.83
C PRO A 175 41.64 0.08 23.03
N PRO A 176 42.51 -0.64 23.77
CA PRO A 176 42.10 -1.41 24.92
C PRO A 176 41.56 -0.51 26.03
N GLY A 177 40.43 -0.89 26.62
CA GLY A 177 39.76 -0.11 27.68
C GLY A 177 38.97 1.11 27.19
N ARG A 178 38.79 1.28 25.88
CA ARG A 178 37.83 2.24 25.30
C ARG A 178 36.46 1.59 25.17
N GLU A 179 35.42 2.29 25.60
CA GLU A 179 34.02 1.85 25.51
C GLU A 179 33.21 2.76 24.59
N ILE A 180 32.23 2.15 23.90
CA ILE A 180 31.15 2.86 23.20
C ILE A 180 30.02 3.15 24.20
N LEU A 181 29.41 4.33 24.08
CA LEU A 181 28.19 4.73 24.77
C LEU A 181 27.10 5.05 23.76
N TYR A 182 25.87 4.67 24.08
CA TYR A 182 24.68 4.92 23.28
C TYR A 182 23.89 6.05 23.94
N VAL A 183 23.68 7.16 23.24
CA VAL A 183 23.03 8.34 23.83
C VAL A 183 21.75 8.68 23.07
N VAL A 184 20.62 8.52 23.73
CA VAL A 184 19.31 8.98 23.26
C VAL A 184 19.19 10.49 23.43
N ASP A 185 18.79 11.19 22.36
CA ASP A 185 18.63 12.65 22.35
C ASP A 185 17.15 13.04 22.33
N ALA A 186 16.61 13.43 23.49
CA ALA A 186 15.18 13.70 23.64
C ALA A 186 14.75 14.94 22.86
N GLN A 187 15.47 16.07 23.00
CA GLN A 187 15.16 17.31 22.30
C GLN A 187 15.19 17.13 20.78
N ARG A 188 16.20 16.43 20.26
CA ARG A 188 16.31 16.19 18.81
C ARG A 188 15.21 15.28 18.29
N THR A 189 14.83 14.27 19.07
CA THR A 189 13.69 13.41 18.73
C THR A 189 12.39 14.23 18.62
N LEU A 190 12.20 15.22 19.49
CA LEU A 190 11.02 16.08 19.50
C LEU A 190 11.01 17.12 18.37
N LEU A 191 12.15 17.70 18.00
CA LEU A 191 12.24 18.73 16.94
C LEU A 191 11.75 18.22 15.58
N ASP A 192 11.97 16.95 15.28
CA ASP A 192 11.49 16.32 14.04
C ASP A 192 10.07 15.73 14.18
N GLY A 193 9.38 16.06 15.28
CA GLY A 193 8.03 15.59 15.59
C GLY A 193 7.92 14.08 15.73
N GLY A 194 9.03 13.39 16.06
CA GLY A 194 9.11 11.93 16.14
C GLY A 194 8.97 11.20 14.79
N ARG A 195 8.88 11.92 13.65
CA ARG A 195 8.59 11.33 12.32
C ARG A 195 9.68 10.36 11.84
N HIS A 196 10.93 10.59 12.25
CA HIS A 196 12.07 9.76 11.90
C HIS A 196 12.41 8.70 12.96
N GLY A 197 11.64 8.60 14.06
CA GLY A 197 11.93 7.70 15.17
C GLY A 197 12.82 8.35 16.24
N LEU A 198 13.49 7.53 17.05
CA LEU A 198 14.30 7.98 18.18
C LEU A 198 15.69 8.43 17.71
N ALA A 199 16.11 9.64 18.06
CA ALA A 199 17.46 10.12 17.78
C ALA A 199 18.48 9.46 18.72
N MET A 200 19.48 8.79 18.16
CA MET A 200 20.57 8.16 18.91
C MET A 200 21.93 8.65 18.41
N GLU A 201 22.83 8.99 19.33
CA GLU A 201 24.21 9.35 19.04
C GLU A 201 25.20 8.36 19.68
N LEU A 202 26.30 8.12 18.99
CA LEU A 202 27.40 7.31 19.46
C LEU A 202 28.46 8.18 20.13
N PHE A 203 28.83 7.80 21.34
CA PHE A 203 29.93 8.40 22.10
C PHE A 203 30.97 7.34 22.46
N GLN A 204 32.17 7.78 22.80
CA GLN A 204 33.24 6.94 23.32
C GLN A 204 33.89 7.60 24.53
N ARG A 205 34.40 6.76 25.44
CA ARG A 205 35.22 7.20 26.57
C ARG A 205 36.40 6.26 26.77
N ASP A 206 37.51 6.82 27.23
CA ASP A 206 38.76 6.10 27.49
C ASP A 206 38.97 5.94 29.01
N ARG A 207 39.50 4.80 29.43
CA ARG A 207 39.95 4.60 30.81
C ARG A 207 41.26 5.34 31.04
N LYS A 208 41.26 6.31 31.97
CA LYS A 208 42.48 7.03 32.37
C LYS A 208 43.36 6.16 33.25
N ARG A 209 44.66 6.49 33.32
CA ARG A 209 45.65 5.82 34.21
C ARG A 209 45.25 5.79 35.68
N ASN A 210 44.46 6.77 36.14
CA ASN A 210 43.96 6.85 37.51
C ASN A 210 42.69 6.00 37.76
N GLY A 211 42.27 5.18 36.79
CA GLY A 211 41.05 4.38 36.89
C GLY A 211 39.75 5.17 36.81
N ARG A 212 39.76 6.45 36.42
CA ARG A 212 38.54 7.21 36.11
C ARG A 212 38.29 7.22 34.61
N TRP A 213 37.05 7.47 34.20
CA TRP A 213 36.70 7.65 32.81
C TRP A 213 37.06 9.05 32.29
N SER A 214 37.36 9.18 31.00
CA SER A 214 37.41 10.46 30.30
C SER A 214 35.99 11.04 30.11
N LYS A 215 35.90 12.35 29.83
CA LYS A 215 34.64 12.94 29.35
C LYS A 215 34.24 12.22 28.05
N PRO A 216 32.97 11.80 27.89
CA PRO A 216 32.49 11.23 26.64
C PRO A 216 32.72 12.18 25.46
N ARG A 217 33.15 11.65 24.32
CA ARG A 217 33.27 12.39 23.05
C ARG A 217 32.57 11.63 21.92
N PRO A 218 32.11 12.30 20.85
CA PRO A 218 31.48 11.61 19.73
C PRO A 218 32.34 10.49 19.16
N ALA A 219 31.72 9.36 18.82
CA ALA A 219 32.36 8.18 18.25
C ALA A 219 31.95 7.99 16.79
N ARG A 220 32.91 7.60 15.95
CA ARG A 220 32.73 7.26 14.53
C ARG A 220 33.65 6.09 14.18
N PRO A 221 33.41 4.88 14.73
CA PRO A 221 34.26 3.73 14.45
C PRO A 221 34.18 3.35 12.96
N SER A 222 35.28 2.87 12.38
CA SER A 222 35.25 2.26 11.05
C SER A 222 34.68 0.83 11.10
N PHE A 223 34.26 0.29 9.96
CA PHE A 223 33.75 -1.10 9.88
C PHE A 223 34.73 -2.14 10.42
N GLU A 224 36.01 -1.97 10.10
CA GLU A 224 37.05 -2.85 10.59
C GLU A 224 37.19 -2.76 12.13
N GLN A 225 37.10 -1.55 12.69
CA GLN A 225 37.10 -1.36 14.14
C GLN A 225 35.88 -1.97 14.82
N VAL A 226 34.69 -1.84 14.23
CA VAL A 226 33.47 -2.48 14.73
C VAL A 226 33.64 -4.00 14.79
N SER A 227 34.21 -4.61 13.75
CA SER A 227 34.45 -6.06 13.74
C SER A 227 35.41 -6.55 14.84
N GLN A 228 36.27 -5.65 15.33
CA GLN A 228 37.29 -5.91 16.35
C GLN A 228 36.89 -5.45 17.77
N LEU A 229 35.69 -4.88 17.96
CA LEU A 229 35.24 -4.46 19.29
C LEU A 229 35.21 -5.66 20.25
N PRO A 230 35.60 -5.51 21.52
CA PRO A 230 35.66 -6.62 22.46
C PRO A 230 34.27 -7.16 22.82
N ASP A 231 33.28 -6.27 23.03
CA ASP A 231 31.92 -6.65 23.39
C ASP A 231 31.13 -7.09 22.14
N ALA A 232 30.57 -8.30 22.19
CA ALA A 232 29.76 -8.85 21.11
C ALA A 232 28.45 -8.06 20.89
N ALA A 233 27.88 -7.49 21.95
CA ALA A 233 26.67 -6.67 21.85
C ALA A 233 26.96 -5.40 21.04
N ASP A 234 28.12 -4.77 21.24
CA ASP A 234 28.50 -3.58 20.47
C ASP A 234 28.67 -3.90 18.99
N ARG A 235 29.29 -5.04 18.66
CA ARG A 235 29.42 -5.49 17.27
C ARG A 235 28.05 -5.62 16.62
N GLN A 236 27.12 -6.29 17.30
CA GLN A 236 25.76 -6.52 16.80
C GLN A 236 24.97 -5.21 16.63
N VAL A 237 24.94 -4.37 17.66
CA VAL A 237 24.21 -3.09 17.66
C VAL A 237 24.72 -2.17 16.56
N LEU A 238 26.03 -1.98 16.46
CA LEU A 238 26.62 -1.08 15.47
C LEU A 238 26.48 -1.59 14.04
N THR A 239 26.61 -2.90 13.79
CA THR A 239 26.34 -3.48 12.46
C THR A 239 24.88 -3.27 12.04
N ALA A 240 23.92 -3.37 12.95
CA ALA A 240 22.51 -3.14 12.62
C ALA A 240 22.20 -1.65 12.35
N LEU A 241 22.82 -0.73 13.11
CA LEU A 241 22.70 0.72 12.93
C LEU A 241 23.30 1.23 11.61
N GLU A 242 24.21 0.47 11.00
CA GLU A 242 24.71 0.75 9.66
C GLU A 242 23.67 0.40 8.58
N GLY A 243 22.95 -0.71 8.75
CA GLY A 243 21.97 -1.21 7.79
C GLY A 243 20.80 -0.24 7.53
N THR A 244 20.56 0.71 8.44
CA THR A 244 19.48 1.70 8.32
C THR A 244 19.80 2.90 7.43
N ASP A 245 21.06 3.11 7.03
CA ASP A 245 21.50 4.39 6.45
C ASP A 245 22.23 4.23 5.10
N GLN A 246 21.92 3.17 4.35
CA GLN A 246 22.64 2.84 3.11
C GLN A 246 22.23 3.61 1.86
N TYR A 247 21.26 4.55 1.91
CA TYR A 247 20.79 5.18 0.67
C TYR A 247 21.73 6.28 0.12
N TYR A 248 22.62 6.87 0.94
CA TYR A 248 23.46 8.00 0.49
C TYR A 248 24.98 7.80 0.53
N ASN A 249 25.54 6.80 1.24
CA ASN A 249 27.00 6.71 1.45
C ASN A 249 27.75 5.65 0.61
N LYS A 250 27.12 4.98 -0.35
CA LYS A 250 27.78 3.86 -1.07
C LYS A 250 28.77 4.25 -2.18
N TRP A 251 29.08 5.54 -2.37
CA TRP A 251 29.97 6.00 -3.45
C TRP A 251 31.18 6.82 -2.96
N SER A 252 31.62 6.63 -1.72
CA SER A 252 32.98 7.00 -1.33
C SER A 252 33.93 5.86 -1.73
N TYR A 253 34.38 5.87 -2.98
CA TYR A 253 35.55 5.09 -3.37
C TYR A 253 36.78 5.84 -2.86
N GLY A 254 37.23 5.49 -1.66
CA GLY A 254 38.46 6.00 -1.07
C GLY A 254 38.28 6.75 0.24
N ASP A 255 37.87 6.05 1.29
CA ASP A 255 38.45 6.17 2.64
C ASP A 255 37.84 5.05 3.49
N HIS A 256 38.46 4.65 4.59
CA HIS A 256 37.85 3.74 5.56
C HIS A 256 36.57 4.38 6.12
N ALA A 257 35.43 4.14 5.49
CA ALA A 257 34.17 4.83 5.76
C ALA A 257 33.81 4.67 7.24
N ALA A 258 34.09 5.71 8.01
CA ALA A 258 33.73 5.80 9.41
C ALA A 258 32.20 5.86 9.51
N MET A 259 31.64 5.13 10.47
CA MET A 259 30.20 5.20 10.73
C MET A 259 29.77 6.64 10.99
N GLN A 260 28.54 6.98 10.58
CA GLN A 260 27.91 8.18 11.11
C GLN A 260 27.83 8.05 12.63
N GLY A 261 28.09 9.14 13.36
CA GLY A 261 27.97 9.13 14.83
C GLY A 261 26.53 9.35 15.32
N ARG A 262 25.57 9.46 14.40
CA ARG A 262 24.17 9.79 14.67
C ARG A 262 23.28 8.90 13.81
N HIS A 263 22.21 8.40 14.40
CA HIS A 263 21.29 7.49 13.76
C HIS A 263 19.86 7.78 14.20
N TRP A 264 18.93 7.48 13.31
CA TRP A 264 17.49 7.45 13.58
C TRP A 264 17.07 6.00 13.80
N ILE A 265 16.54 5.71 14.99
CA ILE A 265 16.06 4.38 15.34
C ILE A 265 14.54 4.34 15.13
N HIS A 266 14.14 3.71 14.02
CA HIS A 266 12.73 3.42 13.75
C HIS A 266 12.20 2.32 14.67
N ARG A 267 10.88 2.33 14.91
CA ARG A 267 10.15 1.43 15.81
C ARG A 267 10.62 -0.03 15.75
N ALA A 268 10.51 -0.66 14.57
CA ALA A 268 10.79 -2.08 14.41
C ALA A 268 12.23 -2.46 14.79
N LEU A 269 13.18 -1.57 14.52
CA LEU A 269 14.59 -1.81 14.86
C LEU A 269 14.88 -1.50 16.34
N GLY A 270 14.25 -0.45 16.89
CA GLY A 270 14.44 -0.06 18.28
C GLY A 270 13.95 -1.11 19.28
N GLU A 271 12.94 -1.91 18.93
CA GLU A 271 12.49 -3.07 19.72
C GLU A 271 13.61 -4.06 20.04
N TRP A 272 14.61 -4.14 19.15
CA TRP A 272 15.79 -4.99 19.37
C TRP A 272 16.99 -4.18 19.88
N LEU A 273 17.22 -2.99 19.33
CA LEU A 273 18.39 -2.17 19.68
C LEU A 273 18.33 -1.61 21.10
N LEU A 274 17.20 -1.04 21.54
CA LEU A 274 17.11 -0.40 22.86
C LEU A 274 17.39 -1.38 24.01
N PRO A 275 16.76 -2.57 24.06
CA PRO A 275 17.12 -3.57 25.06
C PRO A 275 18.58 -4.01 24.98
N ALA A 276 19.12 -4.21 23.77
CA ALA A 276 20.51 -4.61 23.58
C ALA A 276 21.49 -3.55 24.09
N MET A 277 21.26 -2.27 23.77
CA MET A 277 22.05 -1.14 24.23
C MET A 277 21.95 -0.98 25.75
N CYS A 278 20.76 -1.04 26.34
CA CYS A 278 20.58 -0.88 27.78
C CYS A 278 21.25 -2.01 28.58
N ARG A 279 21.20 -3.26 28.09
CA ARG A 279 21.87 -4.41 28.73
C ARG A 279 23.39 -4.26 28.82
N THR A 280 24.01 -3.42 27.97
CA THR A 280 25.44 -3.12 28.08
C THR A 280 25.80 -2.27 29.31
N GLY A 281 24.81 -1.66 29.97
CA GLY A 281 25.02 -0.66 31.03
C GLY A 281 25.60 0.66 30.53
N ARG A 282 25.64 0.86 29.21
CA ARG A 282 26.26 2.02 28.53
C ARG A 282 25.26 2.80 27.68
N CYS A 283 23.96 2.59 27.91
CA CYS A 283 22.91 3.41 27.33
C CYS A 283 22.60 4.59 28.26
N TYR A 284 22.48 5.76 27.67
CA TYR A 284 22.24 7.02 28.35
C TYR A 284 21.21 7.82 27.55
N TRP A 285 20.62 8.81 28.19
CA TRP A 285 19.79 9.81 27.53
C TRP A 285 20.21 11.22 27.96
N ARG A 286 19.87 12.20 27.12
CA ARG A 286 19.99 13.62 27.45
C ARG A 286 18.65 14.32 27.23
N PRO A 287 18.18 15.15 28.18
CA PRO A 287 16.96 15.93 27.99
C PRO A 287 17.17 17.06 26.97
N ASP A 288 18.31 17.76 27.06
CA ASP A 288 18.60 18.97 26.26
C ASP A 288 19.93 18.86 25.51
N ASN A 289 20.08 19.67 24.45
CA ASN A 289 21.29 19.77 23.61
C ASN A 289 22.47 20.52 24.25
N VAL A 290 22.31 21.07 25.45
CA VAL A 290 23.38 21.75 26.19
C VAL A 290 24.36 20.69 26.74
N GLU A 291 25.52 21.07 27.29
CA GLU A 291 26.46 20.17 28.00
C GLU A 291 25.85 19.55 29.29
N THR A 292 24.60 19.10 29.22
CA THR A 292 23.87 18.38 30.25
C THR A 292 24.55 17.05 30.52
N GLU A 293 24.52 16.64 31.78
CA GLU A 293 25.03 15.35 32.23
C GLU A 293 24.27 14.20 31.52
N LEU A 294 25.01 13.21 31.03
CA LEU A 294 24.41 12.01 30.43
C LEU A 294 23.79 11.17 31.54
N LEU A 295 22.46 11.00 31.49
CA LEU A 295 21.71 10.26 32.50
C LEU A 295 21.63 8.79 32.07
N PRO A 296 21.92 7.82 32.96
CA PRO A 296 21.77 6.41 32.64
C PRO A 296 20.36 6.09 32.14
N LEU A 297 20.27 5.19 31.17
CA LEU A 297 19.00 4.71 30.64
C LEU A 297 18.96 3.18 30.76
N GLN A 298 17.90 2.68 31.38
CA GLN A 298 17.62 1.27 31.58
C GLN A 298 16.46 0.83 30.71
N TRP A 299 16.52 -0.40 30.22
CA TRP A 299 15.38 -1.01 29.55
C TRP A 299 14.43 -1.58 30.59
N ASP A 300 13.16 -1.25 30.45
CA ASP A 300 12.08 -1.82 31.23
C ASP A 300 11.50 -3.04 30.51
N GLU A 301 11.75 -4.23 31.07
CA GLU A 301 11.26 -5.51 30.56
C GLU A 301 9.76 -5.75 30.86
N GLY A 302 9.09 -4.83 31.52
CA GLY A 302 7.66 -4.93 31.82
C GLY A 302 6.76 -4.89 30.59
N GLU A 303 5.48 -5.17 30.81
CA GLU A 303 4.44 -4.98 29.80
C GLU A 303 4.43 -3.52 29.29
N PRO A 304 3.91 -3.28 28.07
CA PRO A 304 3.76 -1.93 27.55
C PRO A 304 2.88 -1.06 28.46
N TRP A 305 3.18 0.24 28.46
CA TRP A 305 2.27 1.24 28.99
C TRP A 305 1.17 1.51 27.97
N ASP A 306 -0.08 1.37 28.40
CA ASP A 306 -1.25 1.63 27.57
C ASP A 306 -1.76 3.05 27.83
N PHE A 307 -1.89 3.84 26.77
CA PHE A 307 -2.56 5.12 26.86
C PHE A 307 -4.07 4.94 27.04
N ARG A 308 -4.65 5.66 28.00
CA ARG A 308 -6.09 5.67 28.27
C ARG A 308 -6.61 7.10 28.43
N LEU A 309 -7.85 7.31 28.02
CA LEU A 309 -8.58 8.55 28.28
C LEU A 309 -9.57 8.33 29.42
N LYS A 310 -9.52 9.21 30.41
CA LYS A 310 -10.44 9.23 31.55
C LYS A 310 -11.35 10.43 31.46
N VAL A 311 -12.66 10.18 31.48
CA VAL A 311 -13.68 11.21 31.68
C VAL A 311 -14.06 11.19 33.15
N SER A 312 -13.98 12.34 33.83
CA SER A 312 -14.37 12.46 35.24
C SER A 312 -15.47 13.52 35.39
N PRO A 313 -16.49 13.28 36.22
CA PRO A 313 -17.53 14.28 36.48
C PRO A 313 -16.94 15.46 37.25
N GLY A 314 -17.41 16.67 36.91
CA GLY A 314 -17.05 17.87 37.64
C GLY A 314 -17.65 17.88 39.05
N GLN A 315 -16.99 18.61 39.95
CA GLN A 315 -17.52 18.86 41.29
C GLN A 315 -18.93 19.48 41.21
N TRP A 316 -19.88 18.93 41.98
CA TRP A 316 -21.22 19.50 42.20
C TRP A 316 -22.05 19.66 40.91
N GLY A 317 -21.95 18.71 39.98
CA GLY A 317 -22.63 18.79 38.68
C GLY A 317 -21.96 19.76 37.69
N GLY A 318 -20.71 20.12 37.98
CA GLY A 318 -19.85 20.90 37.09
C GLY A 318 -19.49 20.17 35.78
N PRO A 319 -18.70 20.82 34.91
CA PRO A 319 -18.32 20.24 33.63
C PRO A 319 -17.53 18.95 33.81
N TYR A 320 -17.70 18.00 32.89
CA TYR A 320 -16.83 16.84 32.79
C TYR A 320 -15.42 17.26 32.41
N VAL A 321 -14.43 16.52 32.90
CA VAL A 321 -13.02 16.76 32.60
C VAL A 321 -12.44 15.52 31.94
N ILE A 322 -11.90 15.69 30.73
CA ILE A 322 -11.16 14.66 30.00
C ILE A 322 -9.69 14.80 30.34
N THR A 323 -9.09 13.71 30.79
CA THR A 323 -7.66 13.60 31.11
C THR A 323 -7.08 12.37 30.44
N GLY A 324 -5.77 12.37 30.24
CA GLY A 324 -5.04 11.24 29.69
C GLY A 324 -4.06 10.69 30.71
N TYR A 325 -3.87 9.38 30.71
CA TYR A 325 -2.89 8.73 31.57
C TYR A 325 -2.37 7.44 30.91
N LEU A 326 -1.24 6.95 31.40
CA LEU A 326 -0.68 5.66 31.02
C LEU A 326 -1.02 4.63 32.09
N GLN A 327 -1.40 3.43 31.70
CA GLN A 327 -1.71 2.33 32.60
C GLN A 327 -0.88 1.09 32.25
N ARG A 328 -0.39 0.41 33.29
CA ARG A 328 0.25 -0.90 33.18
C ARG A 328 -0.14 -1.77 34.38
N GLY A 329 -0.99 -2.76 34.15
CA GLY A 329 -1.63 -3.50 35.24
C GLY A 329 -2.35 -2.53 36.19
N GLU A 330 -2.01 -2.59 37.47
CA GLU A 330 -2.54 -1.68 38.50
C GLU A 330 -1.81 -0.34 38.60
N GLN A 331 -0.68 -0.18 37.90
CA GLN A 331 0.11 1.05 37.93
C GLN A 331 -0.47 2.09 36.96
N THR A 332 -0.49 3.36 37.38
CA THR A 332 -0.93 4.49 36.56
C THR A 332 0.10 5.61 36.60
N MET A 333 0.31 6.28 35.47
CA MET A 333 1.26 7.39 35.32
C MET A 333 0.59 8.55 34.56
N PRO A 334 0.61 9.79 35.09
CA PRO A 334 0.09 10.95 34.39
C PRO A 334 0.96 11.32 33.17
N LEU A 335 0.36 11.86 32.11
CA LEU A 335 1.10 12.24 30.89
C LEU A 335 2.18 13.31 31.08
N SER A 336 2.16 14.02 32.21
CA SER A 336 3.17 15.03 32.57
C SER A 336 4.48 14.43 33.08
N GLU A 337 4.48 13.17 33.53
CA GLU A 337 5.64 12.54 34.16
C GLU A 337 6.70 12.05 33.14
N PRO A 338 6.34 11.44 31.99
CA PRO A 338 7.33 11.04 31.01
C PRO A 338 8.13 12.21 30.41
N HIS A 339 9.44 12.05 30.37
CA HIS A 339 10.36 12.95 29.68
C HIS A 339 10.15 12.93 28.16
N LEU A 340 9.83 11.76 27.58
CA LEU A 340 9.62 11.58 26.15
C LEU A 340 8.51 10.55 25.89
N LEU A 341 7.64 10.83 24.91
CA LEU A 341 6.66 9.88 24.38
C LEU A 341 6.79 9.86 22.87
N LEU A 342 6.76 8.67 22.27
CA LEU A 342 6.84 8.47 20.82
C LEU A 342 5.67 7.64 20.35
N ALA A 343 5.01 8.13 19.29
CA ALA A 343 3.84 7.50 18.69
C ALA A 343 4.07 6.02 18.40
N ASP A 344 3.19 5.19 18.97
CA ASP A 344 3.20 3.73 18.93
C ASP A 344 4.60 3.09 19.09
N ALA A 345 5.43 3.64 19.97
CA ALA A 345 6.81 3.20 20.14
C ALA A 345 7.22 3.10 21.62
N TRP A 346 7.71 4.19 22.20
CA TRP A 346 8.34 4.16 23.52
C TRP A 346 7.96 5.33 24.41
N VAL A 347 8.04 5.08 25.70
CA VAL A 347 7.96 6.07 26.77
C VAL A 347 9.29 6.10 27.52
N LEU A 348 9.86 7.30 27.68
CA LEU A 348 11.01 7.53 28.55
C LEU A 348 10.52 8.24 29.81
N TYR A 349 10.72 7.61 30.96
CA TYR A 349 10.29 8.10 32.26
C TYR A 349 11.36 7.76 33.29
N GLU A 350 11.61 8.65 34.25
CA GLU A 350 12.73 8.50 35.20
C GLU A 350 14.07 8.20 34.47
N ASP A 351 14.70 7.06 34.76
CA ASP A 351 15.90 6.51 34.12
C ASP A 351 15.59 5.29 33.23
N ARG A 352 14.34 5.14 32.79
CA ARG A 352 13.84 3.96 32.05
C ARG A 352 13.26 4.32 30.70
N VAL A 353 13.41 3.39 29.76
CA VAL A 353 12.65 3.35 28.51
C VAL A 353 11.80 2.07 28.48
N ALA A 354 10.52 2.24 28.17
CA ALA A 354 9.56 1.15 28.06
C ALA A 354 8.75 1.28 26.76
N ARG A 355 8.04 0.20 26.39
CA ARG A 355 7.10 0.20 25.27
C ARG A 355 5.87 1.06 25.60
N LEU A 356 5.38 1.78 24.61
CA LEU A 356 4.14 2.55 24.66
C LEU A 356 3.16 2.00 23.61
N ARG A 357 1.93 1.71 24.03
CA ARG A 357 0.80 1.49 23.13
C ARG A 357 -0.17 2.66 23.26
N ASP A 358 -0.22 3.47 22.22
CA ASP A 358 -1.10 4.64 22.15
C ASP A 358 -2.36 4.40 21.31
N PHE A 359 -2.52 3.21 20.73
CA PHE A 359 -3.68 2.81 19.92
C PHE A 359 -3.97 3.79 18.77
N ASP A 360 -2.92 4.20 18.05
CA ASP A 360 -2.98 5.20 16.97
C ASP A 360 -3.61 6.53 17.40
N SER A 361 -3.59 6.83 18.71
CA SER A 361 -4.25 7.97 19.32
C SER A 361 -3.25 8.99 19.88
N PHE A 362 -2.01 9.02 19.37
CA PHE A 362 -0.99 10.00 19.76
C PHE A 362 -1.43 11.47 19.73
N PRO A 363 -2.29 11.93 18.80
CA PRO A 363 -2.80 13.31 18.84
C PRO A 363 -3.47 13.69 20.17
N TRP A 364 -4.10 12.74 20.86
CA TRP A 364 -4.65 12.95 22.20
C TRP A 364 -3.55 13.15 23.23
N ILE A 365 -2.46 12.39 23.16
CA ILE A 365 -1.30 12.54 24.04
C ILE A 365 -0.70 13.94 23.85
N SER A 366 -0.49 14.37 22.60
CA SER A 366 0.01 15.71 22.29
C SER A 366 -0.90 16.81 22.84
N LEU A 367 -2.22 16.71 22.62
CA LEU A 367 -3.21 17.67 23.11
C LEU A 367 -3.20 17.76 24.65
N LEU A 368 -3.20 16.61 25.33
CA LEU A 368 -3.33 16.54 26.78
C LEU A 368 -2.01 16.83 27.51
N ARG A 369 -0.86 16.72 26.85
CA ARG A 369 0.41 17.25 27.37
C ARG A 369 0.51 18.77 27.27
N ASP A 370 -0.13 19.37 26.27
CA ASP A 370 -0.17 20.82 26.10
C ASP A 370 -1.20 21.48 27.02
N GLN A 371 -2.42 20.94 27.07
CA GLN A 371 -3.56 21.56 27.77
C GLN A 371 -3.87 20.97 29.15
N ALA A 372 -3.18 19.88 29.54
CA ALA A 372 -3.42 19.05 30.74
C ALA A 372 -4.79 18.34 30.79
N SER A 373 -5.87 19.03 30.42
CA SER A 373 -7.24 18.50 30.44
C SER A 373 -8.16 19.26 29.50
N VAL A 374 -9.26 18.62 29.09
CA VAL A 374 -10.33 19.26 28.30
C VAL A 374 -11.61 19.29 29.13
N SER A 375 -12.19 20.48 29.30
CA SER A 375 -13.44 20.68 30.06
C SER A 375 -14.65 20.66 29.11
N VAL A 376 -15.67 19.88 29.45
CA VAL A 376 -16.89 19.71 28.65
C VAL A 376 -18.14 20.00 29.51
N PRO A 377 -19.02 20.93 29.11
CA PRO A 377 -20.25 21.21 29.85
C PRO A 377 -21.09 19.95 30.08
N ALA A 378 -21.67 19.79 31.27
CA ALA A 378 -22.44 18.59 31.62
C ALA A 378 -23.62 18.30 30.66
N LYS A 379 -24.21 19.36 30.09
CA LYS A 379 -25.30 19.26 29.10
C LYS A 379 -24.85 18.68 27.75
N GLU A 380 -23.56 18.74 27.43
CA GLU A 380 -22.98 18.26 26.18
C GLU A 380 -22.44 16.83 26.29
N ALA A 381 -22.62 16.15 27.42
CA ALA A 381 -22.15 14.78 27.60
C ALA A 381 -22.64 13.78 26.52
N PRO A 382 -23.90 13.83 26.03
CA PRO A 382 -24.33 12.98 24.93
C PRO A 382 -23.59 13.27 23.61
N THR A 383 -23.32 14.55 23.33
CA THR A 383 -22.53 14.98 22.17
C THR A 383 -21.08 14.53 22.29
N LEU A 384 -20.48 14.67 23.47
CA LEU A 384 -19.13 14.18 23.75
C LEU A 384 -19.00 12.68 23.45
N LEU A 385 -19.93 11.86 23.95
CA LEU A 385 -19.89 10.41 23.69
C LEU A 385 -20.03 10.13 22.19
N ALA A 386 -20.93 10.82 21.48
CA ALA A 386 -21.08 10.67 20.05
C ALA A 386 -19.78 11.00 19.30
N GLU A 387 -19.11 12.10 19.64
CA GLU A 387 -17.83 12.48 19.04
C GLU A 387 -16.73 11.45 19.35
N LEU A 388 -16.54 11.06 20.62
CA LEU A 388 -15.49 10.10 21.03
C LEU A 388 -15.60 8.74 20.35
N PHE A 389 -16.82 8.24 20.12
CA PHE A 389 -17.06 6.97 19.43
C PHE A 389 -17.07 7.11 17.89
N ASN A 390 -17.26 8.31 17.36
CA ASN A 390 -17.18 8.60 15.92
C ASN A 390 -15.75 8.88 15.44
N MET A 391 -14.78 9.04 16.35
CA MET A 391 -13.39 9.22 15.97
C MET A 391 -12.83 7.98 15.23
N PRO A 392 -11.94 8.17 14.24
CA PRO A 392 -11.26 7.08 13.53
C PRO A 392 -10.57 6.09 14.46
N GLN A 393 -9.87 6.64 15.45
CA GLN A 393 -9.14 5.91 16.48
C GLN A 393 -9.61 6.43 17.82
N SER A 394 -9.99 5.51 18.70
CA SER A 394 -10.45 5.83 20.05
C SER A 394 -9.63 4.97 21.00
N PRO A 395 -8.79 5.57 21.88
CA PRO A 395 -8.06 4.81 22.87
C PRO A 395 -9.05 4.24 23.91
N PRO A 396 -8.65 3.26 24.72
CA PRO A 396 -9.48 2.75 25.81
C PRO A 396 -10.00 3.90 26.69
N LEU A 397 -11.32 3.93 26.89
CA LEU A 397 -12.03 4.97 27.63
C LEU A 397 -12.40 4.50 29.04
N ASP A 398 -12.10 5.30 30.04
CA ASP A 398 -12.61 5.15 31.40
C ASP A 398 -13.68 6.19 31.65
N LEU A 399 -14.93 5.73 31.57
CA LEU A 399 -16.12 6.53 31.71
C LEU A 399 -16.70 6.38 33.13
N PRO A 400 -17.25 7.46 33.72
CA PRO A 400 -17.98 7.37 34.98
C PRO A 400 -19.26 6.55 34.78
N ASP A 401 -19.81 6.00 35.87
CA ASP A 401 -20.94 5.06 35.81
C ASP A 401 -22.15 5.60 35.03
N GLU A 402 -22.41 6.91 35.11
CA GLU A 402 -23.51 7.58 34.41
C GLU A 402 -23.31 7.69 32.88
N LEU A 403 -22.07 7.59 32.40
CA LEU A 403 -21.71 7.61 30.98
C LEU A 403 -21.27 6.24 30.45
N LYS A 404 -21.28 5.18 31.28
CA LYS A 404 -20.96 3.84 30.82
C LYS A 404 -21.96 3.40 29.74
N VAL A 405 -21.41 2.87 28.66
CA VAL A 405 -22.16 2.33 27.53
C VAL A 405 -21.96 0.83 27.46
N GLU A 406 -23.01 0.12 27.11
CA GLU A 406 -22.92 -1.31 26.83
C GLU A 406 -22.16 -1.52 25.51
N GLN A 407 -21.15 -2.39 25.50
CA GLN A 407 -20.48 -2.79 24.27
C GLN A 407 -21.11 -4.06 23.73
N VAL A 408 -21.56 -4.01 22.48
CA VAL A 408 -22.24 -5.12 21.80
C VAL A 408 -21.51 -5.47 20.51
N SER A 409 -21.42 -6.76 20.23
CA SER A 409 -20.99 -7.27 18.92
C SER A 409 -22.22 -7.74 18.16
N VAL A 410 -22.41 -7.22 16.95
CA VAL A 410 -23.52 -7.55 16.05
C VAL A 410 -22.94 -7.93 14.70
N ALA A 411 -23.38 -9.06 14.15
CA ALA A 411 -22.98 -9.46 12.80
C ALA A 411 -23.53 -8.44 11.76
N PRO A 412 -22.69 -7.81 10.94
CA PRO A 412 -23.15 -6.86 9.95
C PRO A 412 -23.92 -7.54 8.83
N ARG A 413 -24.97 -6.88 8.33
CA ARG A 413 -25.59 -7.25 7.07
C ARG A 413 -25.03 -6.39 5.94
N PRO A 414 -24.25 -6.95 5.00
CA PRO A 414 -23.67 -6.17 3.92
C PRO A 414 -24.72 -5.68 2.92
N GLN A 415 -24.56 -4.45 2.48
CA GLN A 415 -25.41 -3.76 1.51
C GLN A 415 -24.56 -3.13 0.40
N LEU A 416 -24.93 -3.45 -0.84
CA LEU A 416 -24.29 -2.90 -2.03
C LEU A 416 -25.28 -2.02 -2.80
N ARG A 417 -24.90 -0.77 -3.05
CA ARG A 417 -25.61 0.10 -4.01
C ARG A 417 -24.80 0.18 -5.30
N VAL A 418 -25.43 -0.09 -6.43
CA VAL A 418 -24.83 0.00 -7.76
C VAL A 418 -25.50 1.10 -8.57
N HIS A 419 -24.73 1.96 -9.23
CA HIS A 419 -25.28 3.02 -10.07
C HIS A 419 -24.38 3.28 -11.28
N PRO A 420 -24.93 3.83 -12.38
CA PRO A 420 -24.10 4.31 -13.48
C PRO A 420 -23.21 5.48 -13.02
N PRO A 421 -22.09 5.72 -13.72
CA PRO A 421 -21.27 6.90 -13.47
C PRO A 421 -22.05 8.17 -13.82
N LYS A 422 -21.85 9.24 -13.05
CA LYS A 422 -22.44 10.56 -13.32
C LYS A 422 -21.89 11.11 -14.65
N GLU A 423 -22.68 11.93 -15.34
CA GLU A 423 -22.28 12.51 -16.64
C GLU A 423 -20.97 13.28 -16.58
N ASP A 424 -20.75 14.08 -15.52
CA ASP A 424 -19.51 14.86 -15.33
C ASP A 424 -18.26 13.99 -15.15
N ASP A 425 -18.41 12.77 -14.63
CA ASP A 425 -17.30 11.88 -14.36
C ASP A 425 -16.87 11.07 -15.60
N ARG A 426 -17.68 11.05 -16.67
CA ARG A 426 -17.39 10.24 -17.87
C ARG A 426 -16.19 10.72 -18.68
N MET A 427 -15.83 12.00 -18.58
CA MET A 427 -14.75 12.60 -19.37
C MET A 427 -13.34 12.28 -18.86
N TRP A 428 -13.21 11.81 -17.62
CA TRP A 428 -11.92 11.65 -16.94
C TRP A 428 -11.62 10.21 -16.48
N LEU A 429 -12.45 9.25 -16.88
CA LEU A 429 -12.32 7.85 -16.47
C LEU A 429 -11.85 6.93 -17.61
N PRO A 430 -11.02 5.93 -17.32
CA PRO A 430 -10.55 4.95 -18.31
C PRO A 430 -11.68 4.01 -18.78
N TYR A 431 -12.79 3.93 -18.03
CA TYR A 431 -13.95 3.08 -18.34
C TYR A 431 -15.27 3.80 -18.03
N PRO A 432 -15.71 4.77 -18.86
CA PRO A 432 -16.90 5.58 -18.62
C PRO A 432 -18.22 4.79 -18.65
N GLU A 433 -18.20 3.55 -19.13
CA GLU A 433 -19.33 2.62 -19.15
C GLU A 433 -19.41 1.71 -17.92
N TRP A 434 -18.41 1.71 -17.03
CA TRP A 434 -18.41 0.81 -15.87
C TRP A 434 -19.32 1.33 -14.75
N LEU A 435 -20.05 0.40 -14.14
CA LEU A 435 -20.94 0.68 -13.01
C LEU A 435 -20.12 0.93 -11.75
N ARG A 436 -20.64 1.79 -10.88
CA ARG A 436 -20.06 2.10 -9.57
C ARG A 436 -20.81 1.38 -8.47
N GLY A 437 -20.08 0.84 -7.53
CA GLY A 437 -20.56 0.14 -6.35
C GLY A 437 -20.14 0.86 -5.08
N THR A 438 -21.08 1.14 -4.19
CA THR A 438 -20.84 1.62 -2.84
C THR A 438 -21.19 0.51 -1.84
N LEU A 439 -20.19 0.07 -1.07
CA LEU A 439 -20.37 -0.91 -0.01
C LEU A 439 -20.71 -0.23 1.32
N SER A 440 -21.74 -0.73 1.97
CA SER A 440 -22.16 -0.33 3.31
C SER A 440 -22.58 -1.55 4.13
N PHE A 441 -22.66 -1.39 5.45
CA PHE A 441 -23.00 -2.44 6.39
C PHE A 441 -24.10 -1.97 7.32
N ASP A 442 -25.16 -2.75 7.43
CA ASP A 442 -26.25 -2.52 8.38
C ASP A 442 -25.90 -3.22 9.71
N TYR A 443 -25.72 -2.40 10.74
CA TYR A 443 -25.52 -2.83 12.13
C TYR A 443 -26.76 -2.49 12.96
N ASP A 444 -27.70 -3.42 12.99
CA ASP A 444 -28.97 -3.31 13.72
C ASP A 444 -29.72 -1.99 13.47
N GLY A 445 -29.92 -1.67 12.18
CA GLY A 445 -30.67 -0.52 11.69
C GLY A 445 -29.80 0.71 11.37
N VAL A 446 -28.50 0.69 11.70
CA VAL A 446 -27.58 1.78 11.40
C VAL A 446 -26.70 1.38 10.22
N ILE A 447 -26.87 2.07 9.08
CA ILE A 447 -26.08 1.84 7.87
C ILE A 447 -24.77 2.63 7.97
N VAL A 448 -23.65 1.92 7.83
CA VAL A 448 -22.30 2.47 7.87
C VAL A 448 -21.58 2.18 6.57
N SER A 449 -21.04 3.21 5.94
CA SER A 449 -20.24 3.06 4.73
C SER A 449 -18.88 2.42 5.03
N GLN A 450 -18.35 1.64 4.10
CA GLN A 450 -17.07 0.94 4.25
C GLN A 450 -15.91 1.90 4.55
N ASP A 451 -15.89 3.07 3.92
CA ASP A 451 -14.87 4.12 4.03
C ASP A 451 -14.91 4.87 5.38
N ARG A 452 -15.96 4.66 6.18
CA ARG A 452 -16.05 5.25 7.51
C ARG A 452 -14.84 4.79 8.32
N LYS A 453 -14.10 5.73 8.90
CA LYS A 453 -12.87 5.42 9.63
C LYS A 453 -13.12 4.95 11.07
N SER A 454 -14.27 5.27 11.67
CA SER A 454 -14.57 4.91 13.06
C SER A 454 -14.79 3.41 13.22
N ARG A 455 -14.23 2.83 14.28
CA ARG A 455 -14.34 1.39 14.61
C ARG A 455 -15.63 1.04 15.37
N ALA A 456 -16.34 2.06 15.84
CA ALA A 456 -17.50 1.94 16.71
C ALA A 456 -18.70 2.71 16.15
N ILE A 457 -19.90 2.25 16.51
CA ILE A 457 -21.18 2.86 16.17
C ILE A 457 -21.92 3.13 17.48
N TYR A 458 -22.03 4.40 17.84
CA TYR A 458 -22.76 4.81 19.03
C TYR A 458 -24.27 4.93 18.76
N GLN A 459 -25.08 4.23 19.55
CA GLN A 459 -26.54 4.31 19.52
C GLN A 459 -27.04 4.99 20.79
N ALA A 460 -27.18 6.32 20.74
CA ALA A 460 -27.54 7.16 21.88
C ALA A 460 -28.86 6.73 22.56
N GLU A 461 -29.90 6.47 21.77
CA GLU A 461 -31.24 6.03 22.24
C GLU A 461 -31.18 4.76 23.10
N ARG A 462 -30.25 3.84 22.77
CA ARG A 462 -30.08 2.55 23.43
C ARG A 462 -28.88 2.52 24.40
N ARG A 463 -28.16 3.64 24.56
CA ARG A 463 -26.93 3.79 25.38
C ARG A 463 -25.91 2.66 25.19
N ARG A 464 -25.70 2.25 23.94
CA ARG A 464 -24.77 1.19 23.60
C ARG A 464 -23.87 1.57 22.43
N VAL A 465 -22.74 0.89 22.36
CA VAL A 465 -21.77 0.99 21.27
C VAL A 465 -21.66 -0.37 20.59
N ILE A 466 -21.87 -0.38 19.28
CA ILE A 466 -21.66 -1.56 18.46
C ILE A 466 -20.23 -1.48 17.89
N LEU A 467 -19.42 -2.50 18.16
CA LEU A 467 -18.10 -2.63 17.54
C LEU A 467 -18.26 -3.20 16.13
N ARG A 468 -17.59 -2.57 15.16
CA ARG A 468 -17.58 -3.06 13.78
C ARG A 468 -16.78 -4.36 13.68
N ASP A 469 -17.31 -5.30 12.93
CA ASP A 469 -16.70 -6.61 12.69
C ASP A 469 -15.77 -6.53 11.47
N ALA A 470 -14.52 -6.12 11.71
CA ALA A 470 -13.52 -5.97 10.64
C ALA A 470 -13.29 -7.27 9.83
N PRO A 471 -13.20 -8.47 10.43
CA PRO A 471 -13.15 -9.72 9.68
C PRO A 471 -14.34 -9.93 8.73
N ALA A 472 -15.57 -9.69 9.20
CA ALA A 472 -16.76 -9.84 8.36
C ALA A 472 -16.79 -8.81 7.22
N GLU A 473 -16.41 -7.56 7.49
CA GLU A 473 -16.32 -6.49 6.47
C GLU A 473 -15.25 -6.80 5.41
N GLN A 474 -14.09 -7.33 5.81
CA GLN A 474 -13.04 -7.77 4.89
C GLN A 474 -13.49 -8.96 4.02
N ALA A 475 -14.17 -9.94 4.61
CA ALA A 475 -14.74 -11.07 3.87
C ALA A 475 -15.77 -10.60 2.83
N ALA A 476 -16.59 -9.59 3.17
CA ALA A 476 -17.56 -9.00 2.25
C ALA A 476 -16.87 -8.31 1.06
N LEU A 477 -15.81 -7.55 1.30
CA LEU A 477 -15.01 -6.92 0.24
C LEU A 477 -14.32 -7.95 -0.67
N ALA A 478 -13.80 -9.03 -0.07
CA ALA A 478 -13.20 -10.13 -0.82
C ALA A 478 -14.21 -10.80 -1.75
N LEU A 479 -15.46 -11.00 -1.29
CA LEU A 479 -16.55 -11.53 -2.12
C LEU A 479 -16.88 -10.59 -3.30
N LEU A 480 -16.92 -9.27 -3.08
CA LEU A 480 -17.13 -8.31 -4.16
C LEU A 480 -16.03 -8.40 -5.23
N THR A 481 -14.78 -8.53 -4.79
CA THR A 481 -13.64 -8.73 -5.69
C THR A 481 -13.79 -10.02 -6.51
N GLN A 482 -14.23 -11.11 -5.88
CA GLN A 482 -14.46 -12.40 -6.54
C GLN A 482 -15.57 -12.35 -7.60
N VAL A 483 -16.63 -11.56 -7.38
CA VAL A 483 -17.74 -11.41 -8.34
C VAL A 483 -17.46 -10.37 -9.43
N GLY A 484 -16.29 -9.73 -9.41
CA GLY A 484 -15.76 -8.91 -10.49
C GLY A 484 -15.68 -7.41 -10.21
N PHE A 485 -15.95 -6.96 -8.98
CA PHE A 485 -15.70 -5.57 -8.60
C PHE A 485 -14.19 -5.30 -8.47
N ARG A 486 -13.78 -4.07 -8.80
CA ARG A 486 -12.39 -3.60 -8.66
C ARG A 486 -12.35 -2.26 -7.94
N GLN A 487 -11.35 -2.04 -7.09
CA GLN A 487 -11.14 -0.72 -6.47
C GLN A 487 -10.78 0.33 -7.52
N ASN A 488 -11.35 1.53 -7.39
CA ASN A 488 -11.01 2.68 -8.22
C ASN A 488 -9.67 3.31 -7.78
N ARG A 489 -8.54 2.82 -8.32
CA ARG A 489 -7.19 3.28 -7.94
C ARG A 489 -6.79 4.68 -8.46
N GLN A 490 -7.61 5.31 -9.30
CA GLN A 490 -7.28 6.60 -9.91
C GLN A 490 -7.81 7.81 -9.12
N ARG A 491 -8.67 7.60 -8.12
CA ARG A 491 -9.14 8.68 -7.26
C ARG A 491 -8.08 8.99 -6.20
N ARG A 492 -7.76 10.27 -6.03
CA ARG A 492 -6.80 10.76 -5.00
C ARG A 492 -7.29 10.51 -3.57
N GLU A 493 -8.59 10.32 -3.38
CA GLU A 493 -9.24 10.03 -2.11
C GLU A 493 -9.73 8.59 -2.13
N ASP A 494 -9.32 7.79 -1.13
CA ASP A 494 -9.76 6.41 -0.91
C ASP A 494 -11.18 6.42 -0.31
N ASP A 495 -12.16 6.68 -1.18
CA ASP A 495 -13.59 6.74 -0.86
C ASP A 495 -14.26 5.35 -0.87
N GLY A 496 -13.48 4.28 -1.06
CA GLY A 496 -13.99 2.92 -1.13
C GLY A 496 -14.86 2.63 -2.36
N GLU A 497 -14.82 3.46 -3.41
CA GLU A 497 -15.62 3.24 -4.62
C GLU A 497 -15.13 2.02 -5.41
N LEU A 498 -16.08 1.15 -5.77
CA LEU A 498 -15.83 -0.08 -6.53
C LEU A 498 -16.38 0.04 -7.94
N LEU A 499 -15.70 -0.55 -8.92
CA LEU A 499 -16.09 -0.53 -10.33
C LEU A 499 -16.44 -1.94 -10.82
N LEU A 500 -17.50 -2.06 -11.62
CA LEU A 500 -17.96 -3.31 -12.21
C LEU A 500 -18.31 -3.13 -13.68
N ALA A 501 -17.78 -4.02 -14.54
CA ALA A 501 -18.21 -4.09 -15.93
C ALA A 501 -19.70 -4.48 -16.01
N PRO A 502 -20.56 -3.78 -16.79
CA PRO A 502 -22.00 -4.01 -16.82
C PRO A 502 -22.41 -5.47 -17.08
N ARG A 503 -21.68 -6.18 -17.94
CA ARG A 503 -21.89 -7.61 -18.25
C ARG A 503 -21.78 -8.54 -17.04
N ASN A 504 -21.07 -8.12 -15.99
CA ASN A 504 -20.89 -8.91 -14.77
C ASN A 504 -22.00 -8.66 -13.73
N LEU A 505 -22.83 -7.63 -13.91
CA LEU A 505 -23.87 -7.24 -12.94
C LEU A 505 -24.84 -8.39 -12.62
N PRO A 506 -25.44 -9.12 -13.60
CA PRO A 506 -26.41 -10.16 -13.27
C PRO A 506 -25.81 -11.30 -12.42
N ARG A 507 -24.60 -11.74 -12.76
CA ARG A 507 -23.87 -12.77 -12.00
C ARG A 507 -23.50 -12.29 -10.60
N ALA A 508 -23.05 -11.04 -10.48
CA ALA A 508 -22.67 -10.44 -9.21
C ALA A 508 -23.88 -10.32 -8.28
N VAL A 509 -24.97 -9.71 -8.74
CA VAL A 509 -26.20 -9.53 -7.95
C VAL A 509 -26.73 -10.88 -7.46
N ARG A 510 -26.77 -11.91 -8.32
CA ARG A 510 -27.20 -13.26 -7.91
C ARG A 510 -26.36 -13.83 -6.77
N THR A 511 -25.03 -13.77 -6.92
CA THR A 511 -24.09 -14.33 -5.93
C THR A 511 -24.20 -13.60 -4.59
N LEU A 512 -24.33 -12.28 -4.63
CA LEU A 512 -24.45 -11.45 -3.42
C LEU A 512 -25.78 -11.71 -2.70
N LEU A 513 -26.90 -11.77 -3.43
CA LEU A 513 -28.19 -12.10 -2.84
C LEU A 513 -28.19 -13.51 -2.20
N GLN A 514 -27.54 -14.50 -2.84
CA GLN A 514 -27.38 -15.85 -2.25
C GLN A 514 -26.56 -15.83 -0.96
N ALA A 515 -25.61 -14.90 -0.84
CA ALA A 515 -24.84 -14.66 0.37
C ALA A 515 -25.57 -13.79 1.42
N GLY A 516 -26.86 -13.48 1.22
CA GLY A 516 -27.69 -12.72 2.18
C GLY A 516 -27.57 -11.20 2.10
N TRP A 517 -26.92 -10.67 1.06
CA TRP A 517 -26.71 -9.24 0.88
C TRP A 517 -27.98 -8.51 0.52
N ARG A 518 -28.03 -7.21 0.86
CA ARG A 518 -29.01 -6.28 0.28
C ARG A 518 -28.39 -5.60 -0.93
N VAL A 519 -29.00 -5.72 -2.10
CA VAL A 519 -28.48 -5.10 -3.33
C VAL A 519 -29.51 -4.13 -3.92
N GLU A 520 -29.07 -2.92 -4.19
CA GLU A 520 -29.84 -1.85 -4.84
C GLU A 520 -29.10 -1.45 -6.13
N ALA A 521 -29.75 -1.45 -7.30
CA ALA A 521 -29.15 -0.88 -8.51
C ALA A 521 -30.10 0.10 -9.21
N GLU A 522 -29.59 1.24 -9.69
CA GLU A 522 -30.38 2.31 -10.33
C GLU A 522 -31.55 2.84 -9.47
N GLY A 523 -31.39 2.84 -8.14
CA GLY A 523 -32.46 3.23 -7.21
C GLY A 523 -33.59 2.20 -7.08
N LYS A 524 -33.43 1.01 -7.68
CA LYS A 524 -34.39 -0.10 -7.62
C LYS A 524 -33.81 -1.26 -6.81
N LEU A 525 -34.66 -1.85 -5.97
CA LEU A 525 -34.29 -2.99 -5.13
C LEU A 525 -34.28 -4.28 -5.98
N TYR A 526 -33.26 -5.12 -5.80
CA TYR A 526 -33.19 -6.42 -6.45
C TYR A 526 -33.64 -7.51 -5.48
N ARG A 527 -34.56 -8.37 -5.91
CA ARG A 527 -35.13 -9.43 -5.06
C ARG A 527 -34.82 -10.81 -5.60
N GLN A 528 -34.66 -11.76 -4.68
CA GLN A 528 -34.54 -13.17 -5.02
C GLN A 528 -35.92 -13.75 -5.40
N PRO A 529 -35.94 -14.70 -6.34
CA PRO A 529 -37.13 -15.50 -6.59
C PRO A 529 -37.39 -16.42 -5.37
N GLY A 530 -38.62 -16.36 -4.87
CA GLY A 530 -39.21 -17.24 -3.87
C GLY A 530 -39.91 -18.44 -4.52
N ALA A 531 -41.03 -18.87 -3.94
CA ALA A 531 -41.75 -20.05 -4.43
C ALA A 531 -42.37 -19.82 -5.82
N PHE A 532 -42.25 -20.81 -6.69
CA PHE A 532 -42.96 -20.86 -7.98
C PHE A 532 -44.23 -21.68 -7.83
N ARG A 533 -45.37 -21.09 -8.19
CA ARG A 533 -46.68 -21.76 -8.20
C ARG A 533 -47.17 -21.89 -9.63
N ILE A 534 -47.71 -23.05 -9.96
CA ILE A 534 -48.26 -23.36 -11.28
C ILE A 534 -49.62 -24.03 -11.10
N GLU A 535 -50.60 -23.58 -11.86
CA GLU A 535 -51.97 -24.06 -11.83
C GLU A 535 -52.44 -24.32 -13.26
N VAL A 536 -53.03 -25.50 -13.49
CA VAL A 536 -53.58 -25.90 -14.79
C VAL A 536 -55.09 -25.98 -14.67
N SER A 537 -55.79 -25.32 -15.58
CA SER A 537 -57.25 -25.39 -15.72
C SER A 537 -57.63 -25.89 -17.11
N SER A 538 -58.65 -26.75 -17.22
CA SER A 538 -59.08 -27.33 -18.51
C SER A 538 -60.49 -26.91 -18.89
N GLY A 539 -60.71 -26.59 -20.15
CA GLY A 539 -62.03 -26.38 -20.77
C GLY A 539 -62.34 -27.43 -21.84
N ILE A 540 -63.47 -27.27 -22.55
CA ILE A 540 -63.99 -28.27 -23.51
C ILE A 540 -62.97 -28.55 -24.65
N ASP A 541 -62.31 -27.50 -25.16
CA ASP A 541 -61.36 -27.60 -26.29
C ASP A 541 -60.03 -26.85 -26.04
N TRP A 542 -59.70 -26.54 -24.79
CA TRP A 542 -58.52 -25.76 -24.44
C TRP A 542 -58.01 -26.03 -23.03
N PHE A 543 -56.75 -25.67 -22.78
CA PHE A 543 -56.11 -25.71 -21.46
C PHE A 543 -55.50 -24.35 -21.13
N GLU A 544 -55.65 -23.89 -19.89
CA GLU A 544 -55.06 -22.68 -19.35
C GLU A 544 -53.97 -23.04 -18.34
N LEU A 545 -52.79 -22.43 -18.51
CA LEU A 545 -51.68 -22.52 -17.59
C LEU A 545 -51.49 -21.15 -16.92
N ARG A 546 -51.68 -21.11 -15.61
CA ARG A 546 -51.36 -19.96 -14.76
C ARG A 546 -50.09 -20.28 -13.99
N GLY A 547 -49.18 -19.33 -13.91
CA GLY A 547 -47.97 -19.49 -13.13
C GLY A 547 -47.56 -18.16 -12.53
N ALA A 548 -46.95 -18.21 -11.36
CA ALA A 548 -46.48 -17.03 -10.66
C ALA A 548 -45.23 -17.35 -9.83
N VAL A 549 -44.28 -16.41 -9.81
CA VAL A 549 -43.09 -16.46 -8.94
C VAL A 549 -43.21 -15.35 -7.90
N GLU A 550 -43.07 -15.71 -6.63
CA GLU A 550 -43.00 -14.75 -5.52
C GLU A 550 -41.62 -14.08 -5.47
N PHE A 551 -41.55 -12.79 -5.15
CA PHE A 551 -40.33 -12.00 -5.02
C PHE A 551 -40.44 -11.12 -3.76
N GLY A 552 -40.25 -11.72 -2.59
CA GLY A 552 -40.61 -11.08 -1.31
C GLY A 552 -42.12 -10.86 -1.25
N ASP A 553 -42.54 -9.61 -1.09
CA ASP A 553 -43.97 -9.23 -0.99
C ASP A 553 -44.66 -9.00 -2.35
N THR A 554 -43.94 -9.18 -3.46
CA THR A 554 -44.43 -8.88 -4.82
C THR A 554 -44.43 -10.14 -5.68
N VAL A 555 -45.34 -10.27 -6.64
CA VAL A 555 -45.51 -11.47 -7.47
C VAL A 555 -45.37 -11.12 -8.95
N ALA A 556 -44.62 -11.92 -9.70
CA ALA A 556 -44.53 -11.82 -11.17
C ALA A 556 -45.32 -12.94 -11.84
N LYS A 557 -46.13 -12.59 -12.84
CA LYS A 557 -47.00 -13.53 -13.56
C LYS A 557 -46.24 -14.21 -14.70
N LEU A 558 -46.67 -15.42 -15.04
CA LEU A 558 -46.06 -16.25 -16.09
C LEU A 558 -45.90 -15.52 -17.44
N PRO A 559 -46.90 -14.80 -17.98
CA PRO A 559 -46.75 -14.05 -19.22
C PRO A 559 -45.59 -13.02 -19.20
N ASP A 560 -45.42 -12.30 -18.08
CA ASP A 560 -44.37 -11.29 -17.92
C ASP A 560 -42.97 -11.92 -17.84
N LEU A 561 -42.86 -13.05 -17.14
CA LEU A 561 -41.64 -13.84 -17.03
C LEU A 561 -41.21 -14.37 -18.42
N LEU A 562 -42.15 -14.86 -19.22
CA LEU A 562 -41.90 -15.38 -20.56
C LEU A 562 -41.57 -14.25 -21.56
N ALA A 563 -42.19 -13.08 -21.42
CA ALA A 563 -41.88 -11.91 -22.24
C ALA A 563 -40.46 -11.40 -21.99
N ALA A 564 -40.02 -11.37 -20.72
CA ALA A 564 -38.63 -11.07 -20.35
C ALA A 564 -37.66 -12.10 -20.97
N LEU A 565 -37.98 -13.39 -20.88
CA LEU A 565 -37.17 -14.45 -21.47
C LEU A 565 -37.06 -14.34 -23.00
N LYS A 566 -38.15 -14.01 -23.69
CA LYS A 566 -38.14 -13.82 -25.16
C LYS A 566 -37.21 -12.68 -25.60
N ARG A 567 -37.02 -11.67 -24.75
CA ARG A 567 -36.07 -10.57 -24.99
C ARG A 567 -34.63 -10.93 -24.62
N GLY A 568 -34.39 -12.10 -24.02
CA GLY A 568 -33.10 -12.49 -23.46
C GLY A 568 -32.78 -11.79 -22.14
N ASP A 569 -33.78 -11.16 -21.50
CA ASP A 569 -33.60 -10.49 -20.23
C ASP A 569 -33.42 -11.53 -19.12
N THR A 570 -32.42 -11.34 -18.26
CA THR A 570 -32.21 -12.17 -17.06
C THR A 570 -33.00 -11.67 -15.84
N MET A 571 -33.84 -10.65 -16.05
CA MET A 571 -34.54 -9.88 -15.02
C MET A 571 -35.97 -9.55 -15.46
N VAL A 572 -36.91 -9.51 -14.52
CA VAL A 572 -38.29 -9.06 -14.75
C VAL A 572 -38.59 -7.85 -13.87
N GLN A 573 -39.21 -6.82 -14.44
CA GLN A 573 -39.71 -5.67 -13.67
C GLN A 573 -40.99 -6.08 -12.94
N LEU A 574 -41.03 -5.85 -11.63
CA LEU A 574 -42.15 -6.16 -10.76
C LEU A 574 -43.13 -4.98 -10.68
N GLY A 575 -44.38 -5.25 -10.30
CA GLY A 575 -45.46 -4.25 -10.27
C GLY A 575 -45.23 -3.06 -9.33
N ASP A 576 -44.30 -3.19 -8.37
CA ASP A 576 -43.85 -2.13 -7.46
C ASP A 576 -42.65 -1.32 -7.99
N GLY A 577 -42.20 -1.59 -9.22
CA GLY A 577 -41.04 -0.96 -9.86
C GLY A 577 -39.69 -1.57 -9.50
N SER A 578 -39.64 -2.59 -8.64
CA SER A 578 -38.43 -3.35 -8.31
C SER A 578 -38.09 -4.40 -9.39
N PHE A 579 -36.91 -5.03 -9.31
CA PHE A 579 -36.50 -6.08 -10.26
C PHE A 579 -36.36 -7.44 -9.58
N GLY A 580 -36.98 -8.46 -10.18
CA GLY A 580 -36.82 -9.87 -9.81
C GLY A 580 -35.81 -10.56 -10.73
N LEU A 581 -34.86 -11.30 -10.15
CA LEU A 581 -33.97 -12.16 -10.93
C LEU A 581 -34.67 -13.45 -11.35
N LEU A 582 -34.61 -13.80 -12.64
CA LEU A 582 -35.18 -15.05 -13.14
C LEU A 582 -34.24 -16.23 -12.80
N PRO A 583 -34.75 -17.33 -12.19
CA PRO A 583 -33.92 -18.51 -11.94
C PRO A 583 -33.47 -19.20 -13.24
N GLU A 584 -32.17 -19.48 -13.43
CA GLU A 584 -31.66 -20.16 -14.64
C GLU A 584 -32.25 -21.55 -14.86
N GLU A 585 -32.50 -22.30 -13.79
CA GLU A 585 -33.15 -23.62 -13.87
C GLU A 585 -34.60 -23.49 -14.35
N TRP A 586 -35.27 -22.39 -14.01
CA TRP A 586 -36.60 -22.07 -14.53
C TRP A 586 -36.53 -21.71 -16.02
N LEU A 587 -35.53 -20.92 -16.44
CA LEU A 587 -35.31 -20.57 -17.85
C LEU A 587 -35.12 -21.82 -18.72
N LYS A 588 -34.34 -22.80 -18.24
CA LYS A 588 -34.10 -24.07 -18.95
C LYS A 588 -35.35 -24.94 -19.04
N LYS A 589 -36.11 -25.05 -17.94
CA LYS A 589 -37.26 -25.97 -17.84
C LYS A 589 -38.49 -25.46 -18.59
N TYR A 590 -38.79 -24.16 -18.48
CA TYR A 590 -40.05 -23.59 -18.97
C TYR A 590 -39.88 -22.67 -20.18
N GLY A 591 -38.65 -22.38 -20.61
CA GLY A 591 -38.40 -21.57 -21.82
C GLY A 591 -38.99 -22.17 -23.10
N LEU A 592 -39.16 -23.48 -23.14
CA LEU A 592 -39.82 -24.17 -24.25
C LEU A 592 -41.33 -23.87 -24.35
N LEU A 593 -41.98 -23.42 -23.26
CA LEU A 593 -43.40 -23.04 -23.26
C LEU A 593 -43.67 -21.71 -23.98
N VAL A 594 -42.65 -20.85 -24.11
CA VAL A 594 -42.74 -19.50 -24.72
C VAL A 594 -43.29 -19.52 -26.15
N GLY A 595 -43.02 -20.61 -26.89
CA GLY A 595 -43.40 -20.75 -28.31
C GLY A 595 -44.63 -21.62 -28.57
N LEU A 596 -45.16 -22.29 -27.55
CA LEU A 596 -46.19 -23.33 -27.71
C LEU A 596 -47.59 -22.89 -27.31
N GLY A 597 -47.71 -21.94 -26.37
CA GLY A 597 -48.99 -21.42 -25.89
C GLY A 597 -49.33 -20.05 -26.49
N ASN A 598 -50.62 -19.76 -26.68
CA ASN A 598 -51.09 -18.42 -27.01
C ASN A 598 -51.14 -17.58 -25.73
N GLN A 599 -50.38 -16.47 -25.72
CA GLN A 599 -50.29 -15.57 -24.57
C GLN A 599 -51.58 -14.75 -24.40
N GLN A 600 -52.12 -14.76 -23.18
CA GLN A 600 -53.20 -13.88 -22.72
C GLN A 600 -52.66 -13.02 -21.55
N GLU A 601 -53.43 -12.04 -21.10
CA GLU A 601 -52.98 -11.07 -20.07
C GLU A 601 -52.50 -11.72 -18.76
N ASP A 602 -53.08 -12.87 -18.35
CA ASP A 602 -52.76 -13.52 -17.06
C ASP A 602 -52.35 -15.00 -17.17
N HIS A 603 -52.46 -15.59 -18.36
CA HIS A 603 -52.28 -17.04 -18.54
C HIS A 603 -51.80 -17.39 -19.94
N LEU A 604 -51.30 -18.61 -20.10
CA LEU A 604 -51.06 -19.21 -21.42
C LEU A 604 -52.20 -20.15 -21.78
N ARG A 605 -52.70 -20.04 -23.01
CA ARG A 605 -53.74 -20.92 -23.53
C ARG A 605 -53.18 -21.90 -24.56
N PHE A 606 -53.42 -23.18 -24.34
CA PHE A 606 -53.02 -24.29 -25.21
C PHE A 606 -54.25 -24.90 -25.87
N SER A 607 -54.11 -25.28 -27.15
CA SER A 607 -55.14 -26.03 -27.89
C SER A 607 -55.09 -27.52 -27.55
N LYS A 608 -56.17 -28.25 -27.86
CA LYS A 608 -56.31 -29.69 -27.58
C LYS A 608 -55.19 -30.56 -28.16
N THR A 609 -54.57 -30.16 -29.27
CA THR A 609 -53.45 -30.88 -29.91
C THR A 609 -52.11 -30.65 -29.20
N GLN A 610 -52.00 -29.65 -28.34
CA GLN A 610 -50.77 -29.27 -27.62
C GLN A 610 -50.71 -29.84 -26.19
N VAL A 611 -51.74 -30.57 -25.76
CA VAL A 611 -51.94 -31.04 -24.39
C VAL A 611 -50.94 -32.13 -23.99
N GLY A 612 -50.67 -33.09 -24.89
CA GLY A 612 -49.69 -34.14 -24.61
C GLY A 612 -48.27 -33.62 -24.41
N LEU A 613 -47.94 -32.48 -25.03
CA LEU A 613 -46.66 -31.79 -24.84
C LEU A 613 -46.63 -31.01 -23.53
N LEU A 614 -47.74 -30.37 -23.16
CA LEU A 614 -47.88 -29.69 -21.87
C LEU A 614 -47.75 -30.67 -20.69
N ASP A 615 -48.39 -31.85 -20.77
CA ASP A 615 -48.35 -32.89 -19.74
C ASP A 615 -46.92 -33.46 -19.55
N ALA A 616 -46.23 -33.75 -20.66
CA ALA A 616 -44.84 -34.22 -20.62
C ALA A 616 -43.87 -33.22 -19.99
N MET A 617 -44.10 -31.91 -20.17
CA MET A 617 -43.25 -30.85 -19.64
C MET A 617 -43.52 -30.51 -18.16
N LEU A 618 -44.74 -30.76 -17.68
CA LEU A 618 -45.10 -30.57 -16.27
C LEU A 618 -44.72 -31.78 -15.41
N ALA A 619 -44.57 -32.97 -16.01
CA ALA A 619 -44.18 -34.20 -15.33
C ALA A 619 -42.65 -34.37 -15.15
N SER A 620 -41.84 -33.63 -15.91
CA SER A 620 -40.39 -33.41 -15.68
C SER A 620 -40.18 -32.28 -14.68
#